data_AF-A0A1H3X9N6-F1
#
_entry.id   AF-A0A1H3X9N6-F1
#
_cell.length_a   1.000
_cell.length_b   1.000
_cell.length_c   1.000
_cell.angle_alpha   90.00
_cell.angle_beta   90.00
_cell.angle_gamma   90.00
#
_symmetry.space_group_name_H-M   'P 1'
#
loop_
_entity.id
_entity.type
_entity.pdbx_description
1 polymer ?
#
loop_
_entity_poly.entity_id
_entity_poly.type
_entity_poly.pdbx_seq_one_letter_code
_entity_poly.pdbx_strand_id
1 'polypeptide(L)'
;MKKIVFMALVAIFTLSFTLEAQDNTRNRRDNRQDTRSGMRWTAKERADNMEKQLGLTADEKAKVQALFEQQDAKRAEQVAEQRAKRDEQMQERTKRREEMQALREKEVAENDAELEAIIGKEKMEQWKQYRADRQKEMRSSNRAGRRSPR
;
A
#
# COMPACT_ATOMS: atom_id res chain seq x y z
N MET A 1 24.32 14.48 42.77
CA MET A 1 23.18 14.86 41.89
C MET A 1 23.65 15.21 40.48
N LYS A 2 24.23 14.28 39.71
CA LYS A 2 24.60 14.47 38.30
C LYS A 2 24.23 13.27 37.39
N LYS A 3 23.45 12.31 37.92
CA LYS A 3 23.06 11.09 37.20
C LYS A 3 21.54 10.96 36.99
N ILE A 4 20.74 11.90 37.50
CA ILE A 4 19.27 11.89 37.37
C ILE A 4 18.82 12.68 36.13
N VAL A 5 19.64 13.62 35.65
CA VAL A 5 19.29 14.46 34.49
C VAL A 5 19.21 13.66 33.18
N PHE A 6 19.94 12.54 33.07
CA PHE A 6 19.91 11.70 31.85
C PHE A 6 18.72 10.74 31.78
N MET A 7 18.05 10.43 32.89
CA MET A 7 16.84 9.58 32.87
C MET A 7 15.55 10.35 32.58
N ALA A 8 15.56 11.67 32.72
CA ALA A 8 14.40 12.51 32.38
C ALA A 8 14.23 12.75 30.87
N LEU A 9 15.29 12.59 30.07
CA LEU A 9 15.25 12.84 28.62
C LEU A 9 14.71 11.67 27.80
N VAL A 10 14.73 10.45 28.33
CA VAL A 10 14.19 9.26 27.64
C VAL A 10 12.68 9.14 27.81
N ALA A 11 12.12 9.73 28.87
CA ALA A 11 10.68 9.67 29.17
C ALA A 11 9.82 10.59 28.28
N ILE A 12 10.41 11.57 27.60
CA ILE A 12 9.67 12.47 26.68
C ILE A 12 9.58 11.87 25.26
N PHE A 13 10.37 10.85 24.93
CA PHE A 13 10.39 10.28 23.58
C PHE A 13 9.26 9.28 23.29
N THR A 14 8.54 8.81 24.32
CA THR A 14 7.55 7.72 24.18
C THR A 14 6.12 8.21 23.98
N LEU A 15 5.84 9.52 24.06
CA LEU A 15 4.49 10.08 23.90
C LEU A 15 4.22 10.71 22.52
N SER A 16 5.17 10.64 21.58
CA SER A 16 5.02 11.23 20.24
C SER A 16 4.36 10.32 19.20
N PHE A 17 3.89 9.11 19.57
CA PHE A 17 3.31 8.15 18.63
C PHE A 17 1.81 7.93 18.84
N THR A 18 1.05 8.99 19.05
CA THR A 18 -0.41 8.95 18.91
C THR A 18 -0.87 9.83 17.76
N LEU A 19 -1.42 9.14 16.75
CA LEU A 19 -2.45 9.63 15.82
C LEU A 19 -2.00 10.62 14.75
N GLU A 20 -1.57 10.08 13.60
CA GLU A 20 -2.15 10.56 12.34
C GLU A 20 -3.12 9.50 11.83
N ALA A 21 -4.38 9.94 11.78
CA ALA A 21 -5.53 9.21 11.30
C ALA A 21 -5.33 8.78 9.84
N GLN A 22 -6.13 7.80 9.43
CA GLN A 22 -6.29 7.35 8.07
C GLN A 22 -6.62 8.53 7.15
N ASP A 23 -5.60 9.17 6.58
CA ASP A 23 -5.80 10.15 5.52
C ASP A 23 -6.08 9.41 4.21
N ASN A 24 -7.19 9.77 3.57
CA ASN A 24 -7.77 9.09 2.43
C ASN A 24 -7.04 9.50 1.13
N THR A 25 -5.74 9.22 1.04
CA THR A 25 -4.96 9.44 -0.18
C THR A 25 -4.88 8.18 -1.04
N ARG A 26 -6.03 7.67 -1.52
CA ARG A 26 -6.06 6.51 -2.42
C ARG A 26 -5.73 6.84 -3.89
N ASN A 27 -5.69 8.11 -4.29
CA ASN A 27 -5.48 8.52 -5.70
C ASN A 27 -4.10 9.14 -6.03
N ARG A 28 -3.13 9.16 -5.11
CA ARG A 28 -1.77 9.69 -5.38
C ARG A 28 -0.66 8.63 -5.47
N ARG A 29 -1.02 7.33 -5.45
CA ARG A 29 -0.04 6.24 -5.28
C ARG A 29 0.56 5.73 -6.60
N ASP A 30 -0.17 5.75 -7.71
CA ASP A 30 0.31 5.11 -8.95
C ASP A 30 1.29 5.93 -9.80
N ASN A 31 1.31 7.28 -9.69
CA ASN A 31 2.16 8.12 -10.56
C ASN A 31 3.31 8.85 -9.84
N ARG A 32 3.54 8.54 -8.56
CA ARG A 32 4.64 9.12 -7.74
C ARG A 32 5.65 8.09 -7.23
N GLN A 33 5.49 6.82 -7.63
CA GLN A 33 6.39 5.77 -7.17
C GLN A 33 7.69 5.75 -7.97
N ASP A 34 7.66 6.09 -9.26
CA ASP A 34 8.87 6.21 -10.09
C ASP A 34 9.67 7.50 -9.84
N THR A 35 8.99 8.63 -9.60
CA THR A 35 9.66 9.94 -9.41
C THR A 35 10.31 10.12 -8.03
N ARG A 36 10.05 9.24 -7.06
CA ARG A 36 10.74 9.23 -5.75
C ARG A 36 11.96 8.30 -5.71
N SER A 37 12.25 7.60 -6.81
CA SER A 37 13.53 6.94 -7.04
C SER A 37 14.56 7.90 -7.69
N GLY A 38 14.35 9.22 -7.57
CA GLY A 38 15.33 10.22 -7.95
C GLY A 38 16.57 10.10 -7.06
N MET A 39 17.67 9.64 -7.66
CA MET A 39 19.06 9.67 -7.15
C MET A 39 19.20 9.48 -5.66
N ARG A 40 18.98 8.23 -5.21
CA ARG A 40 19.33 7.84 -3.86
C ARG A 40 20.85 7.89 -3.73
N TRP A 41 21.37 8.89 -3.02
CA TRP A 41 22.80 9.04 -2.81
C TRP A 41 23.41 7.78 -2.21
N THR A 42 24.53 7.36 -2.77
CA THR A 42 25.33 6.25 -2.25
C THR A 42 25.90 6.57 -0.87
N ALA A 43 26.27 5.55 -0.09
CA ALA A 43 26.90 5.75 1.22
C ALA A 43 28.13 6.70 1.14
N LYS A 44 28.91 6.56 0.06
CA LYS A 44 30.07 7.42 -0.23
C LYS A 44 29.65 8.88 -0.50
N GLU A 45 28.70 9.13 -1.39
CA GLU A 45 28.22 10.50 -1.68
C GLU A 45 27.64 11.18 -0.44
N ARG A 46 26.96 10.42 0.43
CA ARG A 46 26.45 10.93 1.71
C ARG A 46 27.59 11.27 2.68
N ALA A 47 28.62 10.44 2.76
CA ALA A 47 29.80 10.71 3.58
C ALA A 47 30.61 11.91 3.04
N ASP A 48 30.78 12.02 1.72
CA ASP A 48 31.43 13.13 1.03
C ASP A 48 30.70 14.46 1.29
N ASN A 49 29.36 14.46 1.28
CA ASN A 49 28.59 15.65 1.60
C ASN A 49 28.71 16.01 3.09
N MET A 50 28.68 15.02 3.97
CA MET A 50 28.83 15.25 5.41
C MET A 50 30.22 15.79 5.76
N GLU A 51 31.27 15.32 5.09
CA GLU A 51 32.62 15.88 5.18
C GLU A 51 32.62 17.36 4.80
N LYS A 52 32.02 17.73 3.66
CA LYS A 52 31.95 19.13 3.21
C LYS A 52 31.19 20.04 4.18
N GLN A 53 30.18 19.52 4.87
CA GLN A 53 29.35 20.29 5.79
C GLN A 53 30.00 20.45 7.17
N LEU A 54 30.69 19.42 7.66
CA LEU A 54 31.18 19.35 9.03
C LEU A 54 32.71 19.44 9.14
N GLY A 55 33.42 19.43 8.02
CA GLY A 55 34.89 19.42 7.98
C GLY A 55 35.47 18.12 8.57
N LEU A 56 34.85 16.97 8.27
CA LEU A 56 35.30 15.68 8.80
C LEU A 56 36.73 15.36 8.35
N THR A 57 37.51 14.73 9.23
CA THR A 57 38.80 14.14 8.84
C THR A 57 38.59 12.90 7.96
N ALA A 58 39.64 12.48 7.24
CA ALA A 58 39.60 11.29 6.39
C ALA A 58 39.18 10.02 7.18
N ASP A 59 39.65 9.88 8.42
CA ASP A 59 39.32 8.74 9.28
C ASP A 59 37.87 8.76 9.75
N GLU A 60 37.34 9.94 10.07
CA GLU A 60 35.93 10.11 10.45
C GLU A 60 35.00 9.85 9.28
N LYS A 61 35.35 10.36 8.10
CA LYS A 61 34.64 10.11 6.85
C LYS A 61 34.57 8.63 6.51
N ALA A 62 35.69 7.90 6.64
CA ALA A 62 35.72 6.46 6.41
C ALA A 62 34.77 5.70 7.36
N LYS A 63 34.74 6.08 8.64
CA LYS A 63 33.81 5.51 9.63
C LYS A 63 32.35 5.81 9.29
N VAL A 64 32.05 7.04 8.86
CA VAL A 64 30.69 7.45 8.45
C VAL A 64 30.25 6.69 7.20
N GLN A 65 31.14 6.51 6.23
CA GLN A 65 30.84 5.71 5.04
C GLN A 65 30.50 4.26 5.42
N ALA A 66 31.31 3.62 6.25
CA ALA A 66 31.06 2.25 6.70
C ALA A 66 29.74 2.13 7.48
N LEU A 67 29.41 3.11 8.33
CA LEU A 67 28.11 3.17 9.02
C LEU A 67 26.94 3.23 8.02
N PHE A 68 27.08 4.05 6.99
CA PHE A 68 26.06 4.21 5.95
C PHE A 68 25.88 2.97 5.08
N GLU A 69 26.95 2.25 4.77
CA GLU A 69 26.87 0.97 4.06
C GLU A 69 26.10 -0.07 4.89
N GLN A 70 26.38 -0.18 6.19
CA GLN A 70 25.65 -1.07 7.09
C GLN A 70 24.16 -0.70 7.20
N GLN A 71 23.85 0.59 7.29
CA GLN A 71 22.45 1.06 7.33
C GLN A 71 21.71 0.77 6.02
N ASP A 72 22.38 0.92 4.88
CA ASP A 72 21.78 0.63 3.58
C ASP A 72 21.53 -0.88 3.40
N ALA A 73 22.45 -1.74 3.86
CA ALA A 73 22.25 -3.19 3.88
C ALA A 73 21.02 -3.59 4.72
N LYS A 74 20.92 -3.09 5.97
CA LYS A 74 19.74 -3.35 6.84
C LYS A 74 18.44 -2.86 6.21
N ARG A 75 18.49 -1.70 5.55
CA ARG A 75 17.32 -1.16 4.85
C ARG A 75 16.93 -2.03 3.65
N ALA A 76 17.90 -2.56 2.91
CA ALA A 76 17.65 -3.45 1.78
C ALA A 76 16.95 -4.74 2.24
N GLU A 77 17.40 -5.34 3.33
CA GLU A 77 16.77 -6.51 3.95
C GLU A 77 15.32 -6.24 4.35
N GLN A 78 15.06 -5.14 5.07
CA GLN A 78 13.70 -4.76 5.47
C GLN A 78 12.78 -4.53 4.27
N VAL A 79 13.28 -3.92 3.19
CA VAL A 79 12.52 -3.71 1.97
C VAL A 79 12.21 -5.04 1.28
N ALA A 80 13.18 -5.96 1.22
CA ALA A 80 12.98 -7.29 0.66
C ALA A 80 11.92 -8.07 1.46
N GLU A 81 11.99 -8.07 2.79
CA GLU A 81 11.02 -8.73 3.66
C GLU A 81 9.59 -8.15 3.48
N GLN A 82 9.47 -6.82 3.42
CA GLN A 82 8.19 -6.17 3.17
C GLN A 82 7.63 -6.47 1.78
N ARG A 83 8.48 -6.61 0.76
CA ARG A 83 8.06 -7.02 -0.59
C ARG A 83 7.52 -8.44 -0.55
N ALA A 84 8.26 -9.38 0.02
CA ALA A 84 7.83 -10.77 0.16
C ALA A 84 6.47 -10.89 0.88
N LYS A 85 6.30 -10.19 2.01
CA LYS A 85 5.03 -10.16 2.76
C LYS A 85 3.87 -9.60 1.93
N ARG A 86 4.13 -8.57 1.11
CA ARG A 86 3.10 -8.01 0.21
C ARG A 86 2.71 -8.99 -0.88
N ASP A 87 3.68 -9.68 -1.47
CA ASP A 87 3.43 -10.64 -2.54
C ASP A 87 2.60 -11.83 -2.03
N GLU A 88 2.93 -12.34 -0.84
CA GLU A 88 2.15 -13.38 -0.16
C GLU A 88 0.70 -12.94 0.10
N GLN A 89 0.50 -11.75 0.69
CA GLN A 89 -0.84 -11.22 0.93
C GLN A 89 -1.62 -11.00 -0.36
N MET A 90 -0.96 -10.62 -1.46
CA MET A 90 -1.61 -10.46 -2.75
C MET A 90 -2.10 -11.81 -3.29
N GLN A 91 -1.30 -12.87 -3.19
CA GLN A 91 -1.69 -14.22 -3.60
C GLN A 91 -2.84 -14.77 -2.74
N GLU A 92 -2.82 -14.54 -1.43
CA GLU A 92 -3.91 -14.97 -0.54
C GLU A 92 -5.22 -14.23 -0.90
N ARG A 93 -5.12 -12.92 -1.18
CA ARG A 93 -6.27 -12.12 -1.61
C ARG A 93 -6.84 -12.56 -2.95
N THR A 94 -6.01 -12.96 -3.92
CA THR A 94 -6.51 -13.46 -5.21
C THR A 94 -7.24 -14.78 -5.03
N LYS A 95 -6.67 -15.73 -4.27
CA LYS A 95 -7.32 -17.02 -3.96
C LYS A 95 -8.68 -16.82 -3.30
N ARG A 96 -8.75 -16.00 -2.24
CA ARG A 96 -10.03 -15.68 -1.57
C ARG A 96 -11.05 -15.03 -2.50
N ARG A 97 -10.60 -14.20 -3.44
CA ARG A 97 -11.50 -13.57 -4.44
C ARG A 97 -12.07 -14.61 -5.39
N GLU A 98 -11.25 -15.53 -5.87
CA GLU A 98 -11.67 -16.63 -6.75
C GLU A 98 -12.65 -17.57 -6.05
N GLU A 99 -12.36 -17.96 -4.81
CA GLU A 99 -13.26 -18.78 -3.98
C GLU A 99 -14.62 -18.10 -3.79
N MET A 100 -14.63 -16.83 -3.40
CA MET A 100 -15.85 -16.06 -3.22
C MET A 100 -16.60 -15.83 -4.54
N GLN A 101 -15.90 -15.73 -5.65
CA GLN A 101 -16.51 -15.62 -6.97
C GLN A 101 -17.22 -16.93 -7.33
N ALA A 102 -16.55 -18.07 -7.15
CA ALA A 102 -17.15 -19.38 -7.40
C ALA A 102 -18.38 -19.65 -6.52
N LEU A 103 -18.34 -19.27 -5.24
CA LEU A 103 -19.51 -19.40 -4.35
C LEU A 103 -20.68 -18.53 -4.82
N ARG A 104 -20.43 -17.28 -5.19
CA ARG A 104 -21.48 -16.39 -5.73
C ARG A 104 -22.05 -16.89 -7.05
N GLU A 105 -21.22 -17.42 -7.95
CA GLU A 105 -21.67 -17.95 -9.23
C GLU A 105 -22.61 -19.16 -9.03
N LYS A 106 -22.30 -20.04 -8.08
CA LYS A 106 -23.19 -21.15 -7.69
C LYS A 106 -24.51 -20.64 -7.12
N GLU A 107 -24.45 -19.74 -6.14
CA GLU A 107 -25.64 -19.17 -5.49
C GLU A 107 -26.54 -18.45 -6.51
N VAL A 108 -25.95 -17.71 -7.46
CA VAL A 108 -26.71 -17.03 -8.52
C VAL A 108 -27.36 -18.05 -9.46
N ALA A 109 -26.68 -19.13 -9.83
CA ALA A 109 -27.24 -20.16 -10.71
C ALA A 109 -28.40 -20.91 -10.04
N GLU A 110 -28.26 -21.25 -8.76
CA GLU A 110 -29.32 -21.88 -7.95
C GLU A 110 -30.55 -20.95 -7.85
N ASN A 111 -30.33 -19.69 -7.46
CA ASN A 111 -31.39 -18.69 -7.37
C ASN A 111 -32.07 -18.43 -8.72
N ASP A 112 -31.31 -18.37 -9.82
CA ASP A 112 -31.87 -18.17 -11.15
C ASP A 112 -32.74 -19.37 -11.58
N ALA A 113 -32.35 -20.60 -11.22
CA ALA A 113 -33.14 -21.80 -11.51
C ALA A 113 -34.45 -21.84 -10.70
N GLU A 114 -34.39 -21.50 -9.41
CA GLU A 114 -35.59 -21.39 -8.55
C GLU A 114 -36.52 -20.27 -9.05
N LEU A 115 -35.95 -19.13 -9.42
CA LEU A 115 -36.72 -18.01 -9.94
C LEU A 115 -37.35 -18.36 -11.30
N GLU A 116 -36.65 -19.07 -12.18
CA GLU A 116 -37.19 -19.57 -13.45
C GLU A 116 -38.38 -20.51 -13.25
N ALA A 117 -38.33 -21.37 -12.23
CA ALA A 117 -39.45 -22.23 -11.87
C ALA A 117 -40.68 -21.43 -11.40
N ILE A 118 -40.51 -20.26 -10.79
CA ILE A 118 -41.60 -19.41 -10.27
C ILE A 118 -42.18 -18.50 -11.37
N ILE A 119 -41.31 -17.76 -12.08
CA ILE A 119 -41.76 -16.68 -12.99
C ILE A 119 -41.80 -17.11 -14.46
N GLY A 120 -41.24 -18.27 -14.79
CA GLY A 120 -41.16 -18.81 -16.15
C GLY A 120 -40.04 -18.18 -17.00
N LYS A 121 -39.70 -18.85 -18.09
CA LYS A 121 -38.57 -18.51 -18.99
C LYS A 121 -38.62 -17.10 -19.56
N GLU A 122 -39.80 -16.66 -19.99
CA GLU A 122 -39.95 -15.37 -20.69
C GLU A 122 -39.68 -14.18 -19.75
N LYS A 123 -40.19 -14.25 -18.50
CA LYS A 123 -39.93 -13.21 -17.49
C LYS A 123 -38.51 -13.28 -16.94
N MET A 124 -37.91 -14.48 -16.87
CA MET A 124 -36.50 -14.62 -16.51
C MET A 124 -35.56 -13.95 -17.50
N GLU A 125 -35.85 -14.05 -18.79
CA GLU A 125 -35.03 -13.39 -19.81
C GLU A 125 -35.10 -11.86 -19.65
N GLN A 126 -36.31 -11.31 -19.48
CA GLN A 126 -36.49 -9.88 -19.19
C GLN A 126 -35.76 -9.44 -17.91
N TRP A 127 -35.81 -10.27 -16.87
CA TRP A 127 -35.12 -10.01 -15.60
C TRP A 127 -33.59 -10.03 -15.75
N LYS A 128 -33.03 -10.96 -16.52
CA LYS A 128 -31.59 -11.02 -16.82
C LYS A 128 -31.13 -9.76 -17.56
N GLN A 129 -31.89 -9.29 -18.55
CA GLN A 129 -31.59 -8.03 -19.26
C GLN A 129 -31.62 -6.84 -18.30
N TYR A 130 -32.65 -6.73 -17.46
CA TYR A 130 -32.75 -5.65 -16.46
C TYR A 130 -31.54 -5.63 -15.50
N ARG A 131 -31.12 -6.79 -14.99
CA ARG A 131 -29.93 -6.89 -14.11
C ARG A 131 -28.65 -6.47 -14.84
N ALA A 132 -28.47 -6.90 -16.09
CA ALA A 132 -27.30 -6.55 -16.89
C ALA A 132 -27.20 -5.05 -17.15
N ASP A 133 -28.32 -4.40 -17.47
CA ASP A 133 -28.35 -2.96 -17.75
C ASP A 133 -28.13 -2.14 -16.48
N ARG A 134 -28.76 -2.52 -15.36
CA ARG A 134 -28.47 -1.91 -14.05
C ARG A 134 -26.99 -2.05 -13.68
N GLN A 135 -26.37 -3.20 -13.97
CA GLN A 135 -24.94 -3.39 -13.72
C GLN A 135 -24.08 -2.49 -14.60
N LYS A 136 -24.40 -2.33 -15.90
CA LYS A 136 -23.70 -1.41 -16.81
C LYS A 136 -23.83 0.04 -16.31
N GLU A 137 -25.03 0.45 -15.91
CA GLU A 137 -25.29 1.78 -15.38
C GLU A 137 -24.44 2.07 -14.15
N MET A 138 -24.44 1.17 -13.16
CA MET A 138 -23.60 1.31 -11.96
C MET A 138 -22.10 1.34 -12.26
N ARG A 139 -21.64 0.59 -13.27
CA ARG A 139 -20.23 0.66 -13.72
C ARG A 139 -19.91 1.99 -14.40
N SER A 140 -20.86 2.54 -15.15
CA SER A 140 -20.70 3.80 -15.88
C SER A 140 -20.71 5.01 -14.94
N SER A 141 -21.60 5.04 -13.94
CA SER A 141 -21.69 6.12 -12.95
C SER A 141 -20.47 6.17 -12.03
N ASN A 142 -19.98 5.01 -11.60
CA ASN A 142 -18.74 4.90 -10.83
C ASN A 142 -17.49 5.34 -11.63
N ARG A 143 -17.51 5.22 -12.95
CA ARG A 143 -16.44 5.72 -13.84
C ARG A 143 -16.58 7.23 -14.09
N ALA A 144 -17.79 7.76 -14.20
CA ALA A 144 -18.07 9.19 -14.38
C ALA A 144 -17.72 10.01 -13.12
N GLY A 145 -18.05 9.51 -11.93
CA GLY A 145 -17.69 10.14 -10.66
C GLY A 145 -16.18 10.23 -10.39
N ARG A 146 -15.37 9.36 -11.03
CA ARG A 146 -13.89 9.42 -10.99
C ARG A 146 -13.27 10.37 -12.02
N ARG A 147 -14.04 10.81 -13.03
CA ARG A 147 -13.56 11.62 -14.17
C ARG A 147 -13.86 13.11 -14.07
N SER A 148 -14.50 13.56 -12.99
CA SER A 148 -14.80 14.98 -12.80
C SER A 148 -13.76 15.62 -11.87
N PRO A 149 -12.70 16.29 -12.40
CA PRO A 149 -11.99 17.29 -11.63
C PRO A 149 -12.90 18.53 -11.56
N ARG A 150 -13.19 18.99 -10.34
CA ARG A 150 -13.54 20.39 -10.12
C ARG A 150 -12.25 21.16 -9.88
#